data_AF-A0A2J0YTH5-F1
#
_entry.id   AF-A0A2J0YTH5-F1
#
_cell.length_a   1.000
_cell.length_b   1.000
_cell.length_c   1.000
_cell.angle_alpha   90.00
_cell.angle_beta   90.00
_cell.angle_gamma   90.00
#
_symmetry.space_group_name_H-M   'P 1'
#
loop_
_entity.id
_entity.type
_entity.pdbx_description
1 polymer ?
#
loop_
_entity_poly.entity_id
_entity_poly.type
_entity_poly.pdbx_seq_one_letter_code
_entity_poly.pdbx_strand_id
1 'polypeptide(L)' 'MTQTVPPGAAMLLDFIREAEVGSKGRASYDVIYGHNQGKLTKPLTHMAIAEVVRAQKGWARAHGSSAAGGYQFMRAT' A
#
# COMPACT_ATOMS: atom_id res chain seq x y z
N MET A 1 -16.87 -4.69 0.37
CA MET A 1 -16.38 -4.13 1.66
C MET A 1 -17.60 -3.86 2.51
N THR A 2 -17.62 -4.32 3.76
CA THR A 2 -18.67 -3.96 4.72
C THR A 2 -18.73 -2.44 4.81
N GLN A 3 -19.92 -1.85 4.73
CA GLN A 3 -20.11 -0.40 4.63
C GLN A 3 -19.97 0.27 6.02
N THR A 4 -18.86 -0.02 6.71
CA THR A 4 -18.55 0.48 8.05
C THR A 4 -17.85 1.84 8.02
N VAL A 5 -17.49 2.33 6.83
CA VAL A 5 -16.84 3.62 6.62
C VAL A 5 -17.91 4.64 6.21
N PRO A 6 -18.10 5.73 6.97
CA PRO A 6 -19.03 6.80 6.58
C PRO A 6 -18.70 7.36 5.18
N PRO A 7 -19.70 7.82 4.40
CA PRO A 7 -19.49 8.27 3.02
C PRO A 7 -18.40 9.34 2.88
N GLY A 8 -18.37 10.34 3.77
CA GLY A 8 -17.34 11.39 3.74
C GLY A 8 -15.93 10.86 3.99
N ALA A 9 -15.77 9.88 4.89
CA ALA A 9 -14.48 9.23 5.12
C ALA A 9 -14.05 8.38 3.92
N ALA A 10 -14.99 7.70 3.25
CA ALA A 10 -14.69 6.95 2.03
C ALA A 10 -14.19 7.88 0.90
N MET A 11 -14.79 9.07 0.74
CA MET A 11 -14.33 10.07 -0.22
C MET A 11 -12.91 10.56 0.09
N LEU A 12 -12.60 10.84 1.36
CA LEU A 12 -11.25 11.23 1.77
C LEU A 12 -10.23 10.11 1.48
N LEU A 13 -10.59 8.87 1.78
CA LEU A 13 -9.75 7.72 1.50
C LEU A 13 -9.53 7.49 -0.01
N ASP A 14 -10.52 7.77 -0.85
CA ASP A 14 -10.35 7.73 -2.31
C ASP A 14 -9.39 8.82 -2.79
N PHE A 15 -9.56 10.05 -2.30
CA PHE A 15 -8.69 11.18 -2.59
C PHE A 15 -7.23 10.89 -2.22
N ILE A 16 -6.98 10.36 -1.01
CA ILE A 16 -5.62 10.01 -0.57
C ILE A 16 -5.01 8.94 -1.49
N ARG A 17 -5.73 7.87 -1.83
CA ARG A 17 -5.18 6.82 -2.70
C ARG A 17 -4.86 7.33 -4.11
N GLU A 18 -5.71 8.18 -4.64
CA GLU A 18 -5.45 8.81 -5.94
C GLU A 18 -4.21 9.70 -5.89
N ALA A 19 -4.01 10.48 -4.82
CA ALA A 19 -2.82 11.29 -4.63
C ALA A 19 -1.54 10.46 -4.44
N GLU A 20 -1.61 9.39 -3.63
CA GLU A 20 -0.45 8.57 -3.27
C GLU A 20 0.02 7.67 -4.41
N VAL A 21 -0.91 7.04 -5.13
CA VAL A 21 -0.57 5.98 -6.10
C VAL A 21 -1.27 6.11 -7.45
N GLY A 22 -1.94 7.24 -7.71
CA GLY A 22 -2.56 7.55 -9.00
C GLY A 22 -3.83 6.76 -9.29
N SER A 23 -4.41 6.07 -8.30
CA SER A 23 -5.64 5.29 -8.48
C SER A 23 -6.42 5.10 -7.19
N LYS A 24 -7.74 5.25 -7.28
CA LYS A 24 -8.70 4.81 -6.24
C LYS A 24 -9.18 3.37 -6.41
N GLY A 25 -8.77 2.70 -7.49
CA GLY A 25 -9.19 1.32 -7.78
C GLY A 25 -8.54 0.30 -6.83
N ARG A 26 -8.98 -0.96 -6.90
CA ARG A 26 -8.42 -2.04 -6.08
C ARG A 26 -6.91 -2.19 -6.24
N ALA A 27 -6.39 -2.01 -7.45
CA ALA A 27 -4.96 -2.17 -7.76
C ALA A 27 -4.06 -1.23 -6.94
N SER A 28 -4.59 -0.11 -6.42
CA SER A 28 -3.88 0.78 -5.50
C SER A 28 -3.30 0.05 -4.28
N TYR A 29 -3.98 -1.00 -3.80
CA TYR A 29 -3.54 -1.78 -2.65
C TYR A 29 -2.34 -2.70 -2.92
N ASP A 30 -1.93 -2.89 -4.18
CA ASP A 30 -0.73 -3.67 -4.51
C ASP A 30 0.52 -2.81 -4.68
N VAL A 31 0.42 -1.48 -4.64
CA VAL A 31 1.53 -0.61 -5.01
C VAL A 31 2.61 -0.61 -3.94
N ILE A 32 3.86 -0.86 -4.35
CA ILE A 32 5.05 -0.60 -3.54
C ILE A 32 5.73 0.64 -4.11
N TYR A 33 6.28 1.49 -3.25
CA TYR A 33 7.05 2.66 -3.66
C TYR A 33 7.96 2.38 -4.86
N GLY A 34 7.94 3.26 -5.85
CA GLY A 34 8.68 3.08 -7.11
C GLY A 34 8.17 1.93 -7.99
N HIS A 35 6.91 1.52 -7.83
CA HIS A 35 6.24 0.44 -8.57
C HIS A 35 6.96 -0.92 -8.51
N ASN A 36 7.52 -1.28 -7.35
CA ASN A 36 8.31 -2.49 -7.17
C ASN A 36 7.47 -3.78 -6.97
N GLN A 37 6.13 -3.71 -6.97
CA GLN A 37 5.26 -4.85 -6.65
C GLN A 37 5.38 -6.05 -7.60
N GLY A 38 5.79 -5.83 -8.86
CA GLY A 38 6.06 -6.91 -9.81
C GLY A 38 7.27 -7.78 -9.45
N LYS A 39 8.07 -7.35 -8.47
CA LYS A 39 9.24 -8.10 -7.96
C LYS A 39 8.89 -9.06 -6.83
N LEU A 40 7.66 -9.02 -6.31
CA LEU A 40 7.24 -9.94 -5.25
C LEU A 40 6.89 -11.31 -5.83
N THR A 41 7.27 -12.37 -5.11
CA THR A 41 6.86 -13.76 -5.40
C THR A 41 5.38 -14.01 -5.06
N LYS A 42 4.80 -13.16 -4.21
CA LYS A 42 3.42 -13.20 -3.74
C LYS A 42 2.85 -11.79 -3.81
N PRO A 43 1.66 -11.56 -4.42
CA PRO A 43 1.13 -10.20 -4.51
C PRO A 43 0.91 -9.60 -3.13
N LEU A 44 1.13 -8.30 -2.99
CA LEU A 44 1.14 -7.59 -1.71
C LEU A 44 -0.15 -7.84 -0.90
N THR A 45 -1.29 -7.78 -1.55
CA THR A 45 -2.61 -8.02 -0.93
C THR A 45 -2.93 -9.45 -0.54
N HIS A 46 -2.09 -10.43 -0.94
CA HIS A 46 -2.18 -11.80 -0.43
C HIS A 46 -1.27 -12.00 0.80
N MET A 47 -0.37 -11.06 1.10
CA MET A 47 0.52 -11.13 2.24
C MET A 47 -0.21 -10.79 3.53
N ALA A 48 0.11 -11.49 4.61
CA ALA A 48 -0.29 -11.04 5.94
C ALA A 48 0.46 -9.77 6.32
N ILE A 49 -0.14 -8.89 7.13
CA ILE A 49 0.49 -7.63 7.56
C ILE A 49 1.89 -7.85 8.16
N ALA A 50 2.08 -8.91 8.95
CA ALA A 50 3.38 -9.26 9.51
C ALA A 50 4.43 -9.65 8.44
N GLU A 51 4.01 -10.26 7.32
CA GLU A 51 4.90 -10.53 6.19
C GLU A 51 5.32 -9.22 5.50
N VAL A 52 4.36 -8.29 5.29
CA VAL A 52 4.63 -6.98 4.68
C VAL A 52 5.62 -6.19 5.53
N VAL A 53 5.37 -6.06 6.83
CA VAL A 53 6.24 -5.31 7.75
C VAL A 53 7.66 -5.91 7.80
N ARG A 54 7.80 -7.24 7.74
CA ARG A 54 9.14 -7.87 7.63
C ARG A 54 9.83 -7.54 6.31
N ALA A 55 9.12 -7.60 5.18
CA ALA A 55 9.67 -7.29 3.87
C ALA A 55 10.09 -5.81 3.75
N GLN A 56 9.28 -4.91 4.33
CA GLN A 56 9.53 -3.46 4.39
C GLN A 56 10.90 -3.10 4.98
N LYS A 57 11.45 -3.92 5.90
CA LYS A 57 12.81 -3.73 6.44
C LYS A 57 13.88 -3.70 5.33
N GLY A 58 13.72 -4.50 4.28
CA GLY A 58 14.63 -4.53 3.14
C GLY A 58 14.35 -3.45 2.09
N TRP A 59 13.08 -3.05 1.93
CA TRP A 59 12.65 -2.13 0.88
C TRP A 59 13.22 -0.72 1.01
N ALA A 60 13.32 -0.18 2.23
CA ALA A 60 13.89 1.16 2.42
C ALA A 60 15.29 1.28 1.80
N ARG A 61 16.14 0.27 1.99
CA ARG A 61 17.48 0.24 1.38
C ARG A 61 17.45 -0.06 -0.12
N ALA A 62 16.57 -0.98 -0.55
CA ALA A 62 16.53 -1.44 -1.94
C ALA A 62 15.80 -0.49 -2.90
N HIS A 63 14.88 0.33 -2.41
CA HIS A 63 13.94 1.12 -3.20
C HIS A 63 13.92 2.61 -2.79
N GLY A 64 14.57 2.99 -1.69
CA GLY A 64 14.57 4.37 -1.15
C GLY A 64 13.42 4.67 -0.19
N SER A 65 12.39 3.83 -0.13
CA SER A 65 11.31 3.89 0.85
C SER A 65 10.71 2.51 1.08
N SER A 66 10.12 2.29 2.26
CA SER A 66 9.36 1.08 2.58
C SER A 66 7.87 1.21 2.33
N ALA A 67 7.40 2.33 1.77
CA ALA A 67 5.98 2.60 1.61
C ALA A 67 5.27 1.59 0.70
N ALA A 68 4.06 1.18 1.10
CA ALA A 68 3.28 0.17 0.40
C ALA A 68 1.76 0.32 0.60
N GLY A 69 1.01 -0.24 -0.34
CA GLY A 69 -0.46 -0.18 -0.39
C GLY A 69 -1.00 1.18 -0.84
N GLY A 70 -2.33 1.29 -0.89
CA GLY A 70 -2.99 2.49 -1.42
C GLY A 70 -2.74 3.75 -0.59
N TYR A 71 -2.41 3.60 0.70
CA TYR A 71 -2.12 4.71 1.61
C TYR A 71 -0.63 4.80 1.96
N GLN A 72 0.23 4.09 1.23
CA GLN A 72 1.68 4.15 1.36
C GLN A 72 2.16 3.99 2.82
N PHE A 73 1.55 3.08 3.58
CA PHE A 73 1.91 2.87 4.99
C PHE A 73 3.35 2.33 5.09
N MET A 74 4.02 2.68 6.18
CA MET A 74 5.42 2.37 6.39
C MET A 74 5.62 1.65 7.70
N ARG A 75 6.62 0.76 7.72
CA ARG A 75 7.18 0.25 8.97
C ARG A 75 7.80 1.44 9.72
N ALA A 76 7.37 1.68 10.96
CA ALA A 76 8.06 2.59 11.86
C ALA A 76 9.49 2.07 12.09
N THR A 77 10.49 2.90 11.75
CA THR A 77 11.91 2.56 11.83
C THR A 77 12.41 2.58 13.25
#